data_AF-A0A3M7B1Z1-F1
#
_entry.id   AF-A0A3M7B1Z1-F1
#
_cell.length_a   1.000
_cell.length_b   1.000
_cell.length_c   1.000
_cell.angle_alpha   90.00
_cell.angle_beta   90.00
_cell.angle_gamma   90.00
#
_symmetry.space_group_name_H-M   'P 1'
#
loop_
_entity.id
_entity.type
_entity.pdbx_description
1 polymer ?
#
loop_
_entity_poly.entity_id
_entity_poly.type
_entity_poly.pdbx_seq_one_letter_code
_entity_poly.pdbx_strand_id
1 'polypeptide(L)'
;MATTAAKDQKFGPYGAPGMEAHGHSKETTPSGSQLTEPADDLLEAFGYSSEMNRSRSTLNVTFMSFVLASVPYGLSTTLIYPLQGGGPSDIIWGWVLVCLLMTCVAASLGEITSVYPLAGGVYYQTYMLTPVPYRKLAAWLCGWCFTLGNIIITLSVNFGTTLFFIGCINVFRVDDGTGSGETVGIFQAEAYHVYLIFLGITSLCTAISVFGNRWLHHLDTGTVIWTFLGTLAIVICVLAIAAEGRRNAAWVFGGFEVNSGWSPPGWSFCIGLLHAAYATSATGMVVSMCEEVQRPATQVPKALVGAILLNMLCGLIFL
;
A
#
# COMPACT_ATOMS: atom_id res chain seq x y z
N MET A 1 53.96 -8.65 -6.62
CA MET A 1 54.44 -9.75 -5.75
C MET A 1 54.28 -9.29 -4.31
N ALA A 2 53.15 -9.61 -3.68
CA ALA A 2 52.93 -9.57 -2.23
C ALA A 2 51.54 -10.16 -1.95
N THR A 3 51.55 -11.46 -1.70
CA THR A 3 50.48 -12.29 -1.14
C THR A 3 50.26 -11.94 0.33
N THR A 4 49.02 -11.82 0.80
CA THR A 4 48.72 -12.04 2.23
C THR A 4 47.28 -12.57 2.44
N ALA A 5 47.24 -13.88 2.73
CA ALA A 5 46.29 -14.67 3.53
C ALA A 5 44.82 -14.23 3.65
N ALA A 6 43.94 -14.99 2.98
CA ALA A 6 42.56 -15.16 3.39
C ALA A 6 42.52 -15.94 4.73
N LYS A 7 41.98 -15.33 5.78
CA LYS A 7 41.62 -16.05 7.01
C LYS A 7 40.21 -16.61 6.85
N ASP A 8 40.10 -17.92 6.96
CA ASP A 8 38.84 -18.67 7.03
C ASP A 8 37.98 -18.17 8.20
N GLN A 9 36.87 -17.50 7.87
CA GLN A 9 35.84 -17.13 8.83
C GLN A 9 34.85 -18.29 8.95
N LYS A 10 34.98 -19.09 10.02
CA LYS A 10 34.03 -20.16 10.34
C LYS A 10 32.67 -19.56 10.69
N PHE A 11 31.67 -19.82 9.87
CA PHE A 11 30.27 -19.50 10.15
C PHE A 11 29.72 -20.46 11.21
N GLY A 12 29.12 -19.92 12.28
CA GLY A 12 28.28 -20.70 13.19
C GLY A 12 26.99 -21.18 12.51
N PRO A 13 26.22 -22.09 13.15
CA PRO A 13 25.06 -22.74 12.53
C PRO A 13 23.91 -21.78 12.14
N TYR A 14 23.98 -20.50 12.51
CA TYR A 14 23.00 -19.45 12.17
C TYR A 14 23.58 -18.28 11.35
N GLY A 15 24.79 -18.40 10.80
CA GLY A 15 25.33 -17.40 9.88
C GLY A 15 25.70 -16.04 10.49
N ALA A 16 25.66 -15.88 11.82
CA ALA A 16 26.19 -14.71 12.52
C ALA A 16 27.73 -14.75 12.59
N PRO A 17 28.44 -13.62 12.40
CA PRO A 17 29.87 -13.55 12.68
C PRO A 17 30.11 -13.78 14.18
N GLY A 18 31.01 -14.69 14.52
CA GLY A 18 31.39 -14.97 15.91
C GLY A 18 31.99 -13.72 16.56
N MET A 19 31.33 -13.22 17.61
CA MET A 19 31.85 -12.16 18.47
C MET A 19 32.91 -12.75 19.42
N GLU A 20 34.17 -12.34 19.24
CA GLU A 20 35.19 -12.45 20.29
C GLU A 20 34.87 -11.42 21.37
N ALA A 21 34.66 -11.91 22.60
CA ALA A 21 34.39 -11.08 23.77
C ALA A 21 35.64 -10.28 24.17
N HIS A 22 35.68 -9.00 23.80
CA HIS A 22 36.61 -8.05 24.41
C HIS A 22 35.93 -7.37 25.61
N GLY A 23 36.35 -7.75 26.81
CA GLY A 23 35.91 -7.14 28.05
C GLY A 23 36.36 -5.68 28.15
N HIS A 24 35.40 -4.79 28.37
CA HIS A 24 35.65 -3.47 28.93
C HIS A 24 34.70 -3.25 30.12
N SER A 25 35.29 -3.30 31.31
CA SER A 25 34.69 -2.85 32.56
C SER A 25 34.53 -1.32 32.54
N LYS A 26 33.29 -0.85 32.69
CA LYS A 26 32.99 0.50 33.19
C LYS A 26 31.80 0.47 34.16
N GLU A 27 31.97 1.26 35.20
CA GLU A 27 31.25 1.28 36.47
C GLU A 27 29.75 1.58 36.35
N THR A 28 29.01 0.98 37.27
CA THR A 28 27.58 1.12 37.51
C THR A 28 27.25 2.44 38.20
N THR A 29 26.29 3.19 37.63
CA THR A 29 25.47 4.17 38.38
C THR A 29 24.00 3.82 38.13
N PRO A 30 23.16 3.61 39.15
CA PRO A 30 21.80 3.14 38.96
C PRO A 30 20.85 4.32 38.72
N SER A 31 20.29 4.44 37.53
CA SER A 31 19.18 5.37 37.27
C SER A 31 18.17 4.71 36.32
N GLY A 32 17.01 4.39 36.87
CA GLY A 32 15.76 4.13 36.14
C GLY A 32 15.77 2.87 35.28
N SER A 33 15.21 1.78 35.81
CA SER A 33 14.84 0.60 35.03
C SER A 33 13.81 0.97 33.94
N GLN A 34 14.27 1.39 32.77
CA GLN A 34 13.53 1.10 31.56
C GLN A 34 13.66 -0.41 31.37
N LEU A 35 12.55 -1.13 31.50
CA LEU A 35 12.45 -2.51 31.07
C LEU A 35 12.87 -2.51 29.59
N THR A 36 14.08 -2.98 29.28
CA THR A 36 14.50 -3.27 27.91
C THR A 36 13.44 -4.19 27.33
N GLU A 37 12.64 -3.66 26.39
CA GLU A 37 11.54 -4.45 25.82
C GLU A 37 12.14 -5.58 24.95
N PRO A 38 11.53 -6.77 24.91
CA PRO A 38 12.05 -7.93 24.15
C PRO A 38 12.33 -7.67 22.66
N ALA A 39 11.76 -6.59 22.10
CA ALA A 39 11.98 -6.17 20.73
C ALA A 39 13.23 -5.29 20.56
N ASP A 40 13.65 -4.54 21.58
CA ASP A 40 14.92 -3.79 21.54
C ASP A 40 16.11 -4.74 21.68
N ASP A 41 16.00 -5.75 22.56
CA ASP A 41 16.97 -6.83 22.65
C ASP A 41 17.10 -7.59 21.30
N LEU A 42 16.00 -7.71 20.55
CA LEU A 42 15.99 -8.36 19.22
C LEU A 42 16.68 -7.48 18.16
N LEU A 43 16.42 -6.17 18.15
CA LEU A 43 17.08 -5.22 17.24
C LEU A 43 18.58 -5.12 17.54
N GLU A 44 18.95 -5.09 18.82
CA GLU A 44 20.34 -5.09 19.27
C GLU A 44 21.04 -6.41 18.91
N ALA A 45 20.34 -7.56 19.00
CA ALA A 45 20.83 -8.84 18.50
C ALA A 45 21.08 -8.85 16.97
N PHE A 46 20.39 -8.01 16.21
CA PHE A 46 20.64 -7.77 14.78
C PHE A 46 21.65 -6.62 14.51
N GLY A 47 22.18 -5.98 15.56
CA GLY A 47 23.16 -4.90 15.47
C GLY A 47 22.57 -3.54 15.05
N TYR A 48 21.29 -3.31 15.34
CA TYR A 48 20.56 -2.10 14.95
C TYR A 48 19.94 -1.40 16.18
N SER A 49 20.12 -0.08 16.30
CA SER A 49 19.50 0.72 17.36
C SER A 49 18.18 1.33 16.88
N SER A 50 17.13 1.26 17.69
CA SER A 50 15.84 1.87 17.36
C SER A 50 15.89 3.39 17.47
N GLU A 51 15.59 4.11 16.40
CA GLU A 51 15.58 5.58 16.36
C GLU A 51 14.16 6.18 16.48
N MET A 52 13.11 5.36 16.36
CA MET A 52 11.71 5.79 16.38
C MET A 52 10.97 5.38 17.66
N ASN A 53 10.08 6.25 18.15
CA ASN A 53 9.33 6.01 19.38
C ASN A 53 8.16 5.03 19.15
N ARG A 54 8.17 3.87 19.81
CA ARG A 54 7.13 2.84 19.74
C ARG A 54 5.85 3.27 20.44
N SER A 55 4.90 3.81 19.69
CA SER A 55 3.62 4.32 20.24
C SER A 55 2.37 3.60 19.71
N ARG A 56 2.51 2.64 18.78
CA ARG A 56 1.37 2.07 18.04
C ARG A 56 1.00 0.65 18.50
N SER A 57 -0.28 0.46 18.84
CA SER A 57 -0.91 -0.84 19.14
C SER A 57 -1.35 -1.58 17.87
N THR A 58 -1.45 -2.92 17.90
CA THR A 58 -1.84 -3.77 16.76
C THR A 58 -3.08 -3.27 16.02
N LEU A 59 -4.14 -2.89 16.74
CA LEU A 59 -5.39 -2.43 16.13
C LEU A 59 -5.19 -1.10 15.41
N ASN A 60 -4.38 -0.20 15.98
CA ASN A 60 -4.05 1.06 15.33
C ASN A 60 -3.24 0.82 14.05
N VAL A 61 -2.32 -0.14 14.05
CA VAL A 61 -1.51 -0.48 12.88
C VAL A 61 -2.36 -1.12 11.79
N THR A 62 -3.20 -2.10 12.12
CA THR A 62 -4.13 -2.73 11.14
C THR A 62 -5.08 -1.70 10.55
N PHE A 63 -5.60 -0.79 11.38
CA PHE A 63 -6.54 0.23 10.94
C PHE A 63 -5.86 1.33 10.12
N MET A 64 -4.63 1.74 10.48
CA MET A 64 -3.80 2.60 9.64
C MET A 64 -3.49 1.93 8.30
N SER A 65 -3.20 0.63 8.30
CA SER A 65 -2.91 -0.15 7.08
C SER A 65 -4.12 -0.24 6.15
N PHE A 66 -5.31 -0.45 6.71
CA PHE A 66 -6.58 -0.39 5.98
C PHE A 66 -6.79 0.98 5.32
N VAL A 67 -6.55 2.06 6.07
CA VAL A 67 -6.72 3.42 5.54
C VAL A 67 -5.65 3.80 4.53
N LEU A 68 -4.40 3.34 4.71
CA LEU A 68 -3.34 3.50 3.73
C LEU A 68 -3.69 2.87 2.39
N ALA A 69 -4.44 1.76 2.39
CA ALA A 69 -4.91 1.14 1.15
C ALA A 69 -6.01 1.95 0.45
N SER A 70 -6.75 2.81 1.18
CA SER A 70 -7.82 3.68 0.68
C SER A 70 -8.66 3.03 -0.43
N VAL A 71 -9.18 1.83 -0.14
CA VAL A 71 -9.86 0.97 -1.11
C VAL A 71 -10.94 1.70 -1.92
N PRO A 72 -11.86 2.49 -1.32
CA PRO A 72 -12.89 3.19 -2.07
C PRO A 72 -12.32 4.15 -3.11
N TYR A 73 -11.22 4.84 -2.79
CA TYR A 73 -10.53 5.73 -3.73
C TYR A 73 -9.90 4.92 -4.88
N GLY A 74 -9.10 3.90 -4.54
CA GLY A 74 -8.43 3.06 -5.54
C GLY A 74 -9.41 2.38 -6.48
N LEU A 75 -10.55 1.91 -5.95
CA LEU A 75 -11.59 1.30 -6.75
C LEU A 75 -12.30 2.32 -7.67
N SER A 76 -12.68 3.48 -7.13
CA SER A 76 -13.38 4.50 -7.89
C SER A 76 -12.57 5.05 -9.07
N THR A 77 -11.28 5.32 -8.87
CA THR A 77 -10.44 5.94 -9.91
C THR A 77 -10.05 4.99 -11.03
N THR A 78 -10.13 3.67 -10.80
CA THR A 78 -9.69 2.65 -11.76
C THR A 78 -10.81 1.74 -12.27
N LEU A 79 -12.07 2.07 -11.96
CA LEU A 79 -13.28 1.33 -12.36
C LEU A 79 -13.43 1.16 -13.89
N ILE A 80 -12.74 1.98 -14.68
CA ILE A 80 -12.74 1.87 -16.15
C ILE A 80 -12.15 0.53 -16.63
N TYR A 81 -11.13 -0.01 -15.96
CA TYR A 81 -10.48 -1.26 -16.40
C TYR A 81 -11.42 -2.47 -16.38
N PRO A 82 -12.10 -2.79 -15.26
CA PRO A 82 -12.99 -3.95 -15.23
C PRO A 82 -14.24 -3.72 -16.06
N LEU A 83 -14.72 -2.47 -16.19
CA LEU A 83 -15.89 -2.15 -17.01
C LEU A 83 -15.64 -2.43 -18.50
N GLN A 84 -14.42 -2.19 -18.97
CA GLN A 84 -13.98 -2.57 -20.31
C GLN A 84 -13.61 -4.07 -20.40
N GLY A 85 -13.03 -4.61 -19.32
CA GLY A 85 -12.48 -5.96 -19.23
C GLY A 85 -13.52 -7.08 -19.20
N GLY A 86 -14.51 -6.99 -18.32
CA GLY A 86 -15.54 -8.02 -18.19
C GLY A 86 -16.86 -7.53 -17.60
N GLY A 87 -17.00 -6.23 -17.41
CA GLY A 87 -18.19 -5.63 -16.83
C GLY A 87 -18.40 -6.04 -15.36
N PRO A 88 -19.64 -6.33 -14.94
CA PRO A 88 -19.97 -6.52 -13.53
C PRO A 88 -19.36 -7.80 -12.92
N SER A 89 -19.23 -8.88 -13.70
CA SER A 89 -18.60 -10.12 -13.23
C SER A 89 -17.13 -9.90 -12.88
N ASP A 90 -16.40 -9.13 -13.69
CA ASP A 90 -14.99 -8.84 -13.42
C ASP A 90 -14.80 -7.88 -12.24
N ILE A 91 -15.70 -6.91 -12.06
CA ILE A 91 -15.71 -6.02 -10.89
C ILE A 91 -15.78 -6.85 -9.59
N ILE A 92 -16.73 -7.79 -9.48
CA ILE A 92 -16.96 -8.54 -8.23
C ILE A 92 -15.99 -9.72 -8.11
N TRP A 93 -15.95 -10.60 -9.09
CA TRP A 93 -15.15 -11.82 -9.01
C TRP A 93 -13.66 -11.54 -9.18
N GLY A 94 -13.29 -10.53 -9.97
CA GLY A 94 -11.91 -10.07 -10.05
C GLY A 94 -11.41 -9.50 -8.72
N TRP A 95 -12.25 -8.73 -8.02
CA TRP A 95 -11.95 -8.25 -6.66
C TRP A 95 -11.73 -9.40 -5.68
N VAL A 96 -12.68 -10.35 -5.60
CA VAL A 96 -12.57 -11.50 -4.69
C VAL A 96 -11.33 -12.34 -5.01
N LEU A 97 -11.08 -12.64 -6.28
CA LEU A 97 -9.94 -13.45 -6.71
C LEU A 97 -8.62 -12.79 -6.30
N VAL A 98 -8.44 -11.51 -6.60
CA VAL A 98 -7.20 -10.79 -6.27
C VAL A 98 -7.01 -10.66 -4.77
N CYS A 99 -8.07 -10.36 -4.00
CA CYS A 99 -7.97 -10.34 -2.54
C CYS A 99 -7.55 -11.68 -1.94
N LEU A 100 -8.05 -12.80 -2.46
CA LEU A 100 -7.64 -14.14 -2.01
C LEU A 100 -6.16 -14.40 -2.32
N LEU A 101 -5.71 -14.10 -3.54
CA LEU A 101 -4.30 -14.23 -3.93
C LEU A 101 -3.39 -13.34 -3.07
N MET A 102 -3.81 -12.10 -2.83
CA MET A 102 -3.07 -11.16 -1.99
C MET A 102 -3.04 -11.57 -0.52
N THR A 103 -4.07 -12.27 -0.03
CA THR A 103 -4.06 -12.86 1.32
C THR A 103 -2.98 -13.93 1.45
N CYS A 104 -2.81 -14.78 0.43
CA CYS A 104 -1.72 -15.76 0.40
C CYS A 104 -0.34 -15.08 0.38
N VAL A 105 -0.17 -14.02 -0.41
CA VAL A 105 1.07 -13.23 -0.46
C VAL A 105 1.35 -12.59 0.89
N ALA A 106 0.34 -12.00 1.53
CA ALA A 106 0.47 -11.41 2.86
C ALA A 106 0.76 -12.44 3.95
N ALA A 107 0.17 -13.63 3.90
CA ALA A 107 0.48 -14.69 4.85
C ALA A 107 1.97 -15.09 4.74
N SER A 108 2.46 -15.31 3.52
CA SER A 108 3.87 -15.64 3.28
C SER A 108 4.83 -14.53 3.71
N LEU A 109 4.53 -13.28 3.37
CA LEU A 109 5.34 -12.12 3.79
C LEU A 109 5.26 -11.90 5.32
N GLY A 110 4.11 -12.18 5.92
CA GLY A 110 3.89 -12.12 7.36
C GLY A 110 4.74 -13.14 8.12
N GLU A 111 4.87 -14.37 7.62
CA GLU A 111 5.77 -15.38 8.20
C GLU A 111 7.23 -14.90 8.19
N ILE A 112 7.70 -14.36 7.07
CA ILE A 112 9.05 -13.80 6.94
C ILE A 112 9.26 -12.64 7.92
N THR A 113 8.29 -11.72 7.98
CA THR A 113 8.35 -10.54 8.86
C THR A 113 8.30 -10.93 10.34
N SER A 114 7.68 -12.06 10.69
CA SER A 114 7.66 -12.55 12.07
C SER A 114 9.04 -12.97 12.57
N VAL A 115 9.89 -13.49 11.68
CA VAL A 115 11.26 -13.92 11.99
C VAL A 115 12.23 -12.74 11.90
N TYR A 116 12.04 -11.84 10.93
CA TYR A 116 12.91 -10.68 10.70
C TYR A 116 12.11 -9.35 10.75
N PRO A 117 11.68 -8.92 11.96
CA PRO A 117 10.82 -7.75 12.15
C PRO A 117 11.62 -6.44 12.22
N LEU A 118 12.38 -6.12 11.18
CA LEU A 118 13.22 -4.92 11.10
C LEU A 118 12.60 -3.88 10.17
N ALA A 119 12.73 -2.58 10.43
CA ALA A 119 12.17 -1.55 9.53
C ALA A 119 12.85 -1.49 8.16
N GLY A 120 14.03 -2.10 8.02
CA GLY A 120 14.62 -2.39 6.71
C GLY A 120 13.73 -3.26 5.81
N GLY A 121 12.65 -3.83 6.35
CA GLY A 121 11.58 -4.47 5.60
C GLY A 121 12.07 -5.48 4.57
N VAL A 122 11.51 -5.41 3.37
CA VAL A 122 11.70 -6.43 2.31
C VAL A 122 13.15 -6.56 1.83
N TYR A 123 13.97 -5.50 1.86
CA TYR A 123 15.37 -5.60 1.40
C TYR A 123 16.22 -6.39 2.39
N TYR A 124 16.04 -6.16 3.69
CA TYR A 124 16.76 -6.88 4.72
C TYR A 124 16.31 -8.34 4.81
N GLN A 125 15.00 -8.57 4.72
CA GLN A 125 14.42 -9.90 4.64
C GLN A 125 15.01 -10.69 3.45
N THR A 126 15.13 -10.04 2.28
CA THR A 126 15.77 -10.63 1.10
C THR A 126 17.24 -10.96 1.35
N TYR A 127 17.99 -10.08 2.03
CA TYR A 127 19.38 -10.33 2.37
C TYR A 127 19.55 -11.57 3.26
N MET A 128 18.67 -11.76 4.24
CA MET A 128 18.74 -12.90 5.16
C MET A 128 18.32 -14.22 4.54
N LEU A 129 17.34 -14.21 3.63
CA LEU A 129 16.82 -15.42 2.97
C LEU A 129 17.69 -15.90 1.80
N THR A 130 18.44 -15.00 1.14
CA THR A 130 19.20 -15.36 -0.07
C THR A 130 20.47 -16.17 0.28
N PRO A 131 20.98 -17.07 -0.59
CA PRO A 131 22.28 -17.73 -0.38
C PRO A 131 23.46 -16.74 -0.39
N VAL A 132 24.46 -16.97 0.46
CA VAL A 132 25.65 -16.10 0.68
C VAL A 132 26.21 -15.43 -0.58
N PRO A 133 26.46 -16.14 -1.71
CA PRO A 133 27.07 -15.52 -2.88
C PRO A 133 26.22 -14.40 -3.52
N TYR A 134 24.89 -14.45 -3.38
CA TYR A 134 23.97 -13.53 -4.07
C TYR A 134 23.25 -12.55 -3.16
N ARG A 135 23.41 -12.65 -1.82
CA ARG A 135 22.67 -11.83 -0.83
C ARG A 135 22.74 -10.33 -1.10
N LYS A 136 23.94 -9.82 -1.39
CA LYS A 136 24.15 -8.38 -1.64
C LYS A 136 23.43 -7.91 -2.89
N LEU A 137 23.52 -8.67 -3.99
CA LEU A 137 22.88 -8.31 -5.25
C LEU A 137 21.35 -8.41 -5.15
N ALA A 138 20.83 -9.50 -4.57
CA ALA A 138 19.39 -9.70 -4.42
C ALA A 138 18.76 -8.63 -3.52
N ALA A 139 19.40 -8.30 -2.39
CA ALA A 139 18.94 -7.24 -1.50
C ALA A 139 18.99 -5.85 -2.17
N TRP A 140 20.05 -5.58 -2.95
CA TRP A 140 20.18 -4.33 -3.71
C TRP A 140 19.08 -4.19 -4.77
N LEU A 141 18.83 -5.24 -5.55
CA LEU A 141 17.74 -5.26 -6.55
C LEU A 141 16.38 -5.11 -5.88
N CYS A 142 16.13 -5.86 -4.80
CA CYS A 142 14.88 -5.77 -4.04
C CYS A 142 14.65 -4.35 -3.49
N GLY A 143 15.67 -3.73 -2.89
CA GLY A 143 15.59 -2.37 -2.36
C GLY A 143 15.27 -1.33 -3.44
N TRP A 144 15.90 -1.41 -4.61
CA TRP A 144 15.60 -0.51 -5.72
C TRP A 144 14.21 -0.74 -6.31
N CYS A 145 13.80 -2.00 -6.51
CA CYS A 145 12.45 -2.32 -6.98
C CYS A 145 11.38 -1.80 -6.00
N PHE A 146 11.60 -1.95 -4.70
CA PHE A 146 10.71 -1.43 -3.66
C PHE A 146 10.66 0.10 -3.68
N THR A 147 11.82 0.76 -3.77
CA THR A 147 11.90 2.24 -3.84
C THR A 147 11.20 2.78 -5.08
N LEU A 148 11.46 2.21 -6.26
CA LEU A 148 10.80 2.59 -7.51
C LEU A 148 9.28 2.34 -7.44
N GLY A 149 8.86 1.21 -6.86
CA GLY A 149 7.44 0.91 -6.65
C GLY A 149 6.74 1.98 -5.81
N ASN A 150 7.36 2.40 -4.70
CA ASN A 150 6.84 3.48 -3.86
C ASN A 150 6.78 4.82 -4.61
N ILE A 151 7.80 5.18 -5.40
CA ILE A 151 7.77 6.41 -6.21
C ILE A 151 6.63 6.36 -7.23
N ILE A 152 6.48 5.25 -7.96
CA ILE A 152 5.48 5.10 -9.02
C ILE A 152 4.07 5.09 -8.45
N ILE A 153 3.82 4.40 -7.32
CA ILE A 153 2.47 4.38 -6.71
C ILE A 153 2.08 5.76 -6.19
N THR A 154 3.01 6.51 -5.59
CA THR A 154 2.74 7.90 -5.15
C THR A 154 2.40 8.80 -6.33
N LEU A 155 3.17 8.74 -7.42
CA LEU A 155 2.87 9.51 -8.63
C LEU A 155 1.52 9.10 -9.25
N SER A 156 1.20 7.81 -9.24
CA SER A 156 -0.07 7.30 -9.74
C SER A 156 -1.26 7.82 -8.93
N VAL A 157 -1.18 7.84 -7.60
CA VAL A 157 -2.22 8.40 -6.73
C VAL A 157 -2.42 9.89 -7.00
N ASN A 158 -1.33 10.67 -7.08
CA ASN A 158 -1.41 12.11 -7.37
C ASN A 158 -2.02 12.38 -8.75
N PHE A 159 -1.69 11.57 -9.74
CA PHE A 159 -2.26 11.67 -11.09
C PHE A 159 -3.75 11.33 -11.08
N GLY A 160 -4.15 10.25 -10.40
CA GLY A 160 -5.56 9.90 -10.19
C GLY A 160 -6.34 11.03 -9.50
N THR A 161 -5.74 11.70 -8.51
CA THR A 161 -6.35 12.83 -7.80
C THR A 161 -6.51 14.03 -8.73
N THR A 162 -5.56 14.26 -9.63
CA THR A 162 -5.61 15.31 -10.64
C THR A 162 -6.78 15.09 -11.60
N LEU A 163 -6.92 13.88 -12.13
CA LEU A 163 -8.03 13.52 -13.01
C LEU A 163 -9.38 13.61 -12.29
N PHE A 164 -9.43 13.17 -11.03
CA PHE A 164 -10.63 13.28 -10.21
C PHE A 164 -11.02 14.74 -9.97
N PHE A 165 -10.06 15.61 -9.64
CA PHE A 165 -10.29 17.04 -9.43
C PHE A 165 -10.83 17.73 -10.68
N ILE A 166 -10.25 17.45 -11.85
CA ILE A 166 -10.75 17.94 -13.14
C ILE A 166 -12.16 17.39 -13.42
N GLY A 167 -12.40 16.12 -13.10
CA GLY A 167 -13.72 15.49 -13.17
C GLY A 167 -14.76 16.23 -12.33
N CYS A 168 -14.43 16.58 -11.08
CA CYS A 168 -15.32 17.35 -10.20
C CYS A 168 -15.65 18.74 -10.76
N ILE A 169 -14.68 19.43 -11.38
CA ILE A 169 -14.93 20.72 -12.04
C ILE A 169 -15.90 20.53 -13.23
N ASN A 170 -15.71 19.46 -13.99
CA ASN A 170 -16.52 19.14 -15.17
C ASN A 170 -17.90 18.53 -14.86
N VAL A 171 -18.23 18.27 -13.59
CA VAL A 171 -19.61 17.99 -13.17
C VAL A 171 -20.50 19.20 -13.44
N PHE A 172 -19.97 20.40 -13.26
CA PHE A 172 -20.65 21.62 -13.68
C PHE A 172 -20.52 21.72 -15.20
N ARG A 173 -21.66 21.63 -15.89
CA ARG A 173 -21.72 21.67 -17.35
C ARG A 173 -22.28 23.01 -17.82
N VAL A 174 -21.80 23.45 -18.97
CA VAL A 174 -22.28 24.65 -19.67
C VAL A 174 -22.65 24.24 -21.10
N ASP A 175 -23.68 24.87 -21.66
CA ASP A 175 -24.01 24.69 -23.07
C ASP A 175 -22.81 25.05 -23.94
N ASP A 176 -22.47 24.22 -24.91
CA ASP A 176 -21.30 24.40 -25.76
C ASP A 176 -21.38 25.63 -26.70
N GLY A 177 -22.50 26.35 -26.68
CA GLY A 177 -22.75 27.53 -27.51
C GLY A 177 -22.86 27.25 -29.02
N THR A 178 -22.78 25.99 -29.47
CA THR A 178 -22.89 25.57 -30.87
C THR A 178 -24.32 25.23 -31.30
N GLY A 179 -25.28 25.26 -30.36
CA GLY A 179 -26.70 24.99 -30.64
C GLY A 179 -27.04 23.51 -30.88
N SER A 180 -26.08 22.62 -30.61
CA SER A 180 -26.21 21.15 -30.70
C SER A 180 -27.02 20.52 -29.56
N GLY A 181 -27.26 21.28 -28.48
CA GLY A 181 -27.82 20.76 -27.23
C GLY A 181 -26.84 19.88 -26.43
N GLU A 182 -25.57 19.84 -26.84
CA GLU A 182 -24.53 19.07 -26.15
C GLU A 182 -23.90 19.92 -25.03
N THR A 183 -24.01 19.44 -23.80
CA THR A 183 -23.44 20.12 -22.63
C THR A 183 -21.98 19.70 -22.44
N VAL A 184 -21.06 20.65 -22.43
CA VAL A 184 -19.63 20.41 -22.29
C VAL A 184 -19.17 20.81 -20.89
N GLY A 185 -18.20 20.10 -20.32
CA GLY A 185 -17.62 20.45 -19.03
C GLY A 185 -16.95 21.84 -19.06
N ILE A 186 -17.08 22.61 -17.97
CA ILE A 186 -16.54 23.99 -17.86
C ILE A 186 -15.04 24.06 -18.17
N PHE A 187 -14.29 23.00 -17.87
CA PHE A 187 -12.85 22.95 -18.03
C PHE A 187 -12.42 21.76 -18.89
N GLN A 188 -12.40 21.97 -20.20
CA GLN A 188 -11.77 21.06 -21.17
C GLN A 188 -10.24 21.09 -21.00
N ALA A 189 -9.74 20.36 -20.00
CA ALA A 189 -8.33 20.33 -19.66
C ALA A 189 -7.51 19.66 -20.76
N GLU A 190 -6.77 20.45 -21.55
CA GLU A 190 -5.70 19.92 -22.40
C GLU A 190 -4.59 19.23 -21.58
N ALA A 191 -3.80 18.36 -22.21
CA ALA A 191 -2.78 17.54 -21.54
C ALA A 191 -1.79 18.37 -20.69
N TYR A 192 -1.43 19.58 -21.12
CA TYR A 192 -0.54 20.46 -20.36
C TYR A 192 -1.20 21.00 -19.08
N HIS A 193 -2.52 21.29 -19.11
CA HIS A 193 -3.26 21.70 -17.92
C HIS A 193 -3.30 20.58 -16.89
N VAL A 194 -3.58 19.35 -17.33
CA VAL A 194 -3.55 18.16 -16.47
C VAL A 194 -2.17 18.03 -15.81
N TYR A 195 -1.09 18.16 -16.59
CA TYR A 195 0.27 18.08 -16.07
C TYR A 195 0.60 19.18 -15.05
N LEU A 196 0.18 20.43 -15.28
CA LEU A 196 0.43 21.54 -14.35
C LEU A 196 -0.34 21.35 -13.02
N ILE A 197 -1.60 20.92 -13.07
CA ILE A 197 -2.39 20.64 -11.87
C ILE A 197 -1.76 19.46 -11.11
N PHE A 198 -1.33 18.42 -11.82
CA PHE A 198 -0.60 17.29 -11.25
C PHE A 198 0.69 17.72 -10.52
N LEU A 199 1.47 18.60 -11.13
CA LEU A 199 2.67 19.16 -10.52
C LEU A 199 2.33 19.99 -9.27
N GLY A 200 1.25 20.76 -9.32
CA GLY A 200 0.74 21.53 -8.18
C GLY A 200 0.33 20.66 -7.00
N ILE A 201 -0.47 19.61 -7.26
CA ILE A 201 -0.90 18.62 -6.24
C ILE A 201 0.32 17.91 -5.66
N THR A 202 1.24 17.44 -6.51
CA THR A 202 2.44 16.74 -6.07
C THR A 202 3.35 17.63 -5.21
N SER A 203 3.50 18.91 -5.59
CA SER A 203 4.28 19.88 -4.82
C SER A 203 3.63 20.18 -3.46
N LEU A 204 2.29 20.29 -3.42
CA LEU A 204 1.54 20.47 -2.19
C LEU A 204 1.68 19.27 -1.25
N CYS A 205 1.50 18.05 -1.76
CA CYS A 205 1.70 16.82 -0.98
C CYS A 205 3.13 16.75 -0.42
N THR A 206 4.13 17.04 -1.25
CA THR A 206 5.53 17.09 -0.82
C THR A 206 5.77 18.14 0.28
N ALA A 207 5.21 19.34 0.13
CA ALA A 207 5.33 20.39 1.14
C ALA A 207 4.71 19.98 2.48
N ILE A 208 3.55 19.32 2.47
CA ILE A 208 2.92 18.80 3.69
C ILE A 208 3.80 17.72 4.33
N SER A 209 4.37 16.79 3.55
CA SER A 209 5.26 15.76 4.08
C SER A 209 6.56 16.32 4.68
N VAL A 210 7.13 17.36 4.07
CA VAL A 210 8.40 17.97 4.52
C VAL A 210 8.19 18.88 5.74
N PHE A 211 7.19 19.77 5.71
CA PHE A 211 6.99 20.79 6.75
C PHE A 211 5.94 20.42 7.80
N GLY A 212 5.04 19.49 7.46
CA GLY A 212 3.85 19.16 8.25
C GLY A 212 3.98 17.94 9.16
N ASN A 213 5.19 17.41 9.41
CA ASN A 213 5.39 16.17 10.16
C ASN A 213 4.67 16.16 11.54
N ARG A 214 4.65 17.31 12.24
CA ARG A 214 3.93 17.45 13.52
C ARG A 214 2.41 17.27 13.42
N TRP A 215 1.82 17.60 12.27
CA TRP A 215 0.38 17.53 12.02
C TRP A 215 -0.04 16.24 11.32
N LEU A 216 0.93 15.45 10.84
CA LEU A 216 0.70 14.25 10.06
C LEU A 216 -0.24 13.27 10.79
N HIS A 217 -0.01 13.07 12.09
CA HIS A 217 -0.88 12.18 12.87
C HIS A 217 -2.36 12.63 12.94
N HIS A 218 -2.61 13.95 12.97
CA HIS A 218 -3.98 14.47 12.93
C HIS A 218 -4.60 14.32 11.54
N LEU A 219 -3.80 14.52 10.49
CA LEU A 219 -4.23 14.29 9.10
C LEU A 219 -4.55 12.82 8.85
N ASP A 220 -3.76 11.89 9.36
CA ASP A 220 -4.05 10.45 9.25
C ASP A 220 -5.40 10.12 9.86
N THR A 221 -5.62 10.55 11.11
CA THR A 221 -6.87 10.28 11.83
C THR A 221 -8.07 10.94 11.15
N GLY A 222 -7.93 12.18 10.65
CA GLY A 222 -8.96 12.88 9.91
C GLY A 222 -9.29 12.20 8.58
N THR A 223 -8.27 11.71 7.87
CA THR A 223 -8.43 10.99 6.59
C THR A 223 -9.21 9.70 6.78
N VAL A 224 -8.95 8.94 7.86
CA VAL A 224 -9.75 7.75 8.19
C VAL A 224 -11.23 8.08 8.27
N ILE A 225 -11.59 9.07 9.09
CA ILE A 225 -12.99 9.45 9.33
C ILE A 225 -13.61 9.93 8.02
N TRP A 226 -12.88 10.75 7.26
CA TRP A 226 -13.31 11.27 5.97
C TRP A 226 -13.56 10.16 4.94
N THR A 227 -12.66 9.19 4.82
CA THR A 227 -12.84 8.05 3.92
C THR A 227 -14.08 7.25 4.29
N PHE A 228 -14.28 6.93 5.57
CA PHE A 228 -15.45 6.16 6.00
C PHE A 228 -16.77 6.91 5.76
N LEU A 229 -16.83 8.20 6.12
CA LEU A 229 -18.00 9.05 5.87
C LEU A 229 -18.26 9.22 4.36
N GLY A 230 -17.20 9.43 3.58
CA GLY A 230 -17.27 9.56 2.12
C GLY A 230 -17.81 8.29 1.46
N THR A 231 -17.31 7.12 1.85
CA THR A 231 -17.83 5.82 1.38
C THR A 231 -19.30 5.65 1.72
N LEU A 232 -19.69 5.94 2.96
CA LEU A 232 -21.09 5.84 3.37
C LEU A 232 -21.98 6.80 2.57
N ALA A 233 -21.53 8.04 2.35
CA ALA A 233 -22.24 9.03 1.55
C ALA A 233 -22.41 8.57 0.09
N ILE A 234 -21.36 8.02 -0.53
CA ILE A 234 -21.42 7.47 -1.89
C ILE A 234 -22.44 6.34 -1.96
N VAL A 235 -22.39 5.38 -1.04
CA VAL A 235 -23.34 4.25 -0.99
C VAL A 235 -24.78 4.74 -0.86
N ILE A 236 -25.06 5.68 0.06
CA ILE A 236 -26.40 6.22 0.25
C ILE A 236 -26.88 6.98 -0.99
N CYS A 237 -26.06 7.85 -1.56
CA CYS A 237 -26.40 8.64 -2.74
C CYS A 237 -26.69 7.74 -3.95
N VAL A 238 -25.85 6.74 -4.22
CA VAL A 238 -26.04 5.78 -5.31
C VAL A 238 -27.34 5.01 -5.10
N LEU A 239 -27.61 4.50 -3.89
CA LEU A 239 -28.84 3.77 -3.58
C LEU A 239 -30.11 4.62 -3.68
N ALA A 240 -30.02 5.92 -3.34
CA ALA A 240 -31.12 6.88 -3.45
C ALA A 240 -31.41 7.28 -4.90
N ILE A 241 -30.36 7.50 -5.71
CA ILE A 241 -30.48 7.87 -7.14
C ILE A 241 -30.87 6.65 -7.99
N ALA A 242 -30.47 5.43 -7.60
CA ALA A 242 -30.86 4.19 -8.27
C ALA A 242 -32.38 3.86 -8.22
N ALA A 243 -33.21 4.80 -7.79
CA ALA A 243 -34.67 4.74 -7.92
C ALA A 243 -35.13 4.60 -9.39
N GLU A 244 -34.31 4.98 -10.38
CA GLU A 244 -34.64 4.86 -11.81
C GLU A 244 -34.44 3.46 -12.42
N GLY A 245 -33.90 2.49 -11.67
CA GLY A 245 -33.83 1.09 -12.11
C GLY A 245 -32.65 0.33 -11.52
N ARG A 246 -32.89 -0.91 -11.07
CA ARG A 246 -31.86 -1.82 -10.55
C ARG A 246 -31.65 -2.98 -11.52
N ARG A 247 -30.39 -3.29 -11.83
CA ARG A 247 -30.04 -4.52 -12.55
C ARG A 247 -30.32 -5.72 -11.63
N ASN A 248 -30.75 -6.83 -12.22
CA ASN A 248 -31.02 -8.06 -11.49
C ASN A 248 -29.72 -8.72 -11.01
N ALA A 249 -29.78 -9.47 -9.90
CA ALA A 249 -28.62 -10.15 -9.32
C ALA A 249 -27.91 -11.08 -10.32
N ALA A 250 -28.65 -11.69 -11.25
CA ALA A 250 -28.06 -12.54 -12.28
C ALA A 250 -27.14 -11.76 -13.24
N TRP A 251 -27.45 -10.51 -13.56
CA TRP A 251 -26.57 -9.66 -14.36
C TRP A 251 -25.39 -9.16 -13.54
N VAL A 252 -25.58 -8.85 -12.27
CA VAL A 252 -24.49 -8.40 -11.38
C VAL A 252 -23.44 -9.51 -11.18
N PHE A 253 -23.85 -10.74 -10.89
CA PHE A 253 -22.93 -11.85 -10.60
C PHE A 253 -22.52 -12.67 -11.84
N GLY A 254 -23.26 -12.56 -12.94
CA GLY A 254 -23.06 -13.39 -14.14
C GLY A 254 -22.96 -12.61 -15.45
N GLY A 255 -23.15 -11.29 -15.44
CA GLY A 255 -22.99 -10.45 -16.63
C GLY A 255 -21.53 -10.33 -17.00
N PHE A 256 -21.18 -10.80 -18.19
CA PHE A 256 -19.82 -10.68 -18.72
C PHE A 256 -19.88 -9.94 -20.06
N GLU A 257 -19.44 -8.69 -20.04
CA GLU A 257 -19.46 -7.79 -21.20
C GLU A 257 -18.02 -7.36 -21.49
N VAL A 258 -17.55 -7.66 -22.70
CA VAL A 258 -16.17 -7.35 -23.13
C VAL A 258 -16.21 -6.21 -24.13
N ASN A 259 -15.69 -5.06 -23.70
CA ASN A 259 -15.56 -3.87 -24.54
C ASN A 259 -14.09 -3.48 -24.78
N SER A 260 -13.16 -4.22 -24.19
CA SER A 260 -11.71 -3.94 -24.23
C SER A 260 -11.06 -4.11 -25.60
N GLY A 261 -11.72 -4.77 -26.55
CA GLY A 261 -11.16 -5.12 -27.86
C GLY A 261 -10.19 -6.31 -27.85
N TRP A 262 -9.95 -6.95 -26.70
CA TRP A 262 -9.06 -8.11 -26.59
C TRP A 262 -9.80 -9.42 -26.86
N SER A 263 -9.22 -10.25 -27.72
CA SER A 263 -9.66 -11.61 -28.00
C SER A 263 -8.51 -12.59 -27.70
N PRO A 264 -8.72 -13.67 -26.93
CA PRO A 264 -10.00 -14.18 -26.42
C PRO A 264 -10.54 -13.43 -25.19
N PRO A 265 -11.84 -13.57 -24.86
CA PRO A 265 -12.49 -12.86 -23.76
C PRO A 265 -11.84 -13.08 -22.38
N GLY A 266 -11.19 -14.22 -22.16
CA GLY A 266 -10.45 -14.48 -20.92
C GLY A 266 -9.25 -13.55 -20.71
N TRP A 267 -8.63 -13.03 -21.78
CA TRP A 267 -7.54 -12.06 -21.66
C TRP A 267 -8.06 -10.69 -21.22
N SER A 268 -9.29 -10.36 -21.63
CA SER A 268 -9.98 -9.14 -21.20
C SER A 268 -10.26 -9.13 -19.71
N PHE A 269 -10.62 -10.29 -19.13
CA PHE A 269 -10.75 -10.47 -17.68
C PHE A 269 -9.42 -10.18 -16.96
N CYS A 270 -8.29 -10.71 -17.45
CA CYS A 270 -6.97 -10.45 -16.84
C CYS A 270 -6.60 -8.95 -16.79
N ILE A 271 -7.02 -8.17 -17.78
CA ILE A 271 -6.78 -6.70 -17.81
C ILE A 271 -7.65 -6.01 -16.76
N GLY A 272 -8.88 -6.47 -16.58
CA GLY A 272 -9.79 -5.94 -15.58
C GLY A 272 -9.34 -6.17 -14.13
N LEU A 273 -8.60 -7.26 -13.86
CA LEU A 273 -7.96 -7.53 -12.56
C LEU A 273 -6.98 -6.44 -12.09
N LEU A 274 -6.49 -5.58 -12.99
CA LEU A 274 -5.59 -4.46 -12.64
C LEU A 274 -6.23 -3.51 -11.63
N HIS A 275 -7.55 -3.36 -11.66
CA HIS A 275 -8.31 -2.55 -10.71
C HIS A 275 -8.16 -3.06 -9.27
N ALA A 276 -8.40 -4.36 -9.06
CA ALA A 276 -8.26 -4.97 -7.75
C ALA A 276 -6.80 -5.05 -7.29
N ALA A 277 -5.86 -5.29 -8.23
CA ALA A 277 -4.44 -5.31 -7.94
C ALA A 277 -3.93 -3.94 -7.48
N TYR A 278 -4.37 -2.85 -8.13
CA TYR A 278 -4.01 -1.49 -7.76
C TYR A 278 -4.46 -1.16 -6.33
N ALA A 279 -5.73 -1.41 -5.99
CA ALA A 279 -6.28 -1.10 -4.67
C ALA A 279 -5.66 -1.93 -3.52
N THR A 280 -5.05 -3.09 -3.81
CA THR A 280 -4.41 -3.95 -2.79
C THR A 280 -2.89 -3.77 -2.70
N SER A 281 -2.26 -3.06 -3.65
CA SER A 281 -0.80 -2.93 -3.77
C SER A 281 -0.12 -2.26 -2.57
N ALA A 282 -0.80 -1.33 -1.89
CA ALA A 282 -0.25 -0.57 -0.76
C ALA A 282 -0.04 -1.41 0.51
N THR A 283 -0.64 -2.61 0.60
CA THR A 283 -0.65 -3.40 1.84
C THR A 283 0.75 -3.84 2.29
N GLY A 284 1.71 -3.99 1.37
CA GLY A 284 3.09 -4.35 1.71
C GLY A 284 3.87 -3.25 2.46
N MET A 285 3.41 -1.99 2.42
CA MET A 285 4.10 -0.88 3.09
C MET A 285 4.08 -0.99 4.62
N VAL A 286 3.16 -1.76 5.20
CA VAL A 286 3.05 -1.94 6.65
C VAL A 286 4.33 -2.53 7.25
N VAL A 287 5.09 -3.29 6.46
CA VAL A 287 6.35 -3.89 6.89
C VAL A 287 7.43 -2.83 7.18
N SER A 288 7.40 -1.66 6.55
CA SER A 288 8.35 -0.58 6.89
C SER A 288 8.05 0.08 8.24
N MET A 289 6.86 -0.12 8.80
CA MET A 289 6.48 0.45 10.11
C MET A 289 6.91 -0.44 11.29
N CYS A 290 7.69 -1.50 11.08
CA CYS A 290 8.11 -2.41 12.16
C CYS A 290 8.76 -1.70 13.36
N GLU A 291 9.48 -0.59 13.14
CA GLU A 291 10.11 0.18 14.23
C GLU A 291 9.13 0.99 15.09
N GLU A 292 7.94 1.32 14.58
CA GLU A 292 6.94 2.11 15.33
C GLU A 292 6.00 1.25 16.18
N VAL A 293 6.11 -0.07 16.06
CA VAL A 293 5.21 -1.07 16.63
C VAL A 293 5.83 -1.72 17.87
N GLN A 294 5.03 -1.89 18.92
CA GLN A 294 5.51 -2.46 20.20
C GLN A 294 5.97 -3.92 20.08
N ARG A 295 5.25 -4.76 19.32
CA ARG A 295 5.61 -6.18 19.12
C ARG A 295 5.61 -6.53 17.64
N PRO A 296 6.61 -6.08 16.86
CA PRO A 296 6.56 -6.15 15.41
C PRO A 296 6.50 -7.59 14.88
N ALA A 297 7.20 -8.53 15.53
CA ALA A 297 7.20 -9.96 15.17
C ALA A 297 5.80 -10.62 15.15
N THR A 298 4.83 -10.10 15.91
CA THR A 298 3.49 -10.70 16.00
C THR A 298 2.39 -9.75 15.54
N GLN A 299 2.58 -8.45 15.71
CA GLN A 299 1.57 -7.44 15.40
C GLN A 299 1.56 -7.10 13.91
N VAL A 300 2.74 -6.96 13.28
CA VAL A 300 2.84 -6.62 11.85
C VAL A 300 2.28 -7.73 10.96
N PRO A 301 2.60 -9.03 11.17
CA PRO A 301 2.01 -10.11 10.37
C PRO A 301 0.48 -10.18 10.50
N LYS A 302 -0.05 -10.02 11.73
CA LYS A 302 -1.50 -9.99 11.98
C LYS A 302 -2.15 -8.78 11.33
N ALA A 303 -1.50 -7.62 11.38
CA ALA A 303 -1.99 -6.41 10.74
C ALA A 303 -2.00 -6.54 9.22
N LEU A 304 -0.98 -7.16 8.62
CA LEU A 304 -0.89 -7.36 7.18
C LEU A 304 -2.04 -8.22 6.65
N VAL A 305 -2.27 -9.39 7.24
CA VAL A 305 -3.37 -10.29 6.83
C VAL A 305 -4.73 -9.67 7.18
N GLY A 306 -4.86 -9.08 8.37
CA GLY A 306 -6.10 -8.45 8.83
C GLY A 306 -6.51 -7.27 7.93
N ALA A 307 -5.55 -6.46 7.48
CA ALA A 307 -5.81 -5.33 6.59
C ALA A 307 -6.35 -5.79 5.23
N ILE A 308 -5.81 -6.86 4.65
CA ILE A 308 -6.32 -7.39 3.36
C ILE A 308 -7.73 -7.94 3.51
N LEU A 309 -8.01 -8.70 4.57
CA LEU A 309 -9.36 -9.23 4.80
C LEU A 309 -10.38 -8.11 5.04
N LEU A 310 -9.99 -7.07 5.78
CA LEU A 310 -10.85 -5.92 6.02
C LEU A 310 -11.04 -5.08 4.75
N ASN A 311 -9.98 -4.91 3.95
CA ASN A 311 -10.04 -4.32 2.61
C ASN A 311 -11.01 -5.10 1.72
N MET A 312 -10.90 -6.43 1.67
CA MET A 312 -11.75 -7.30 0.87
C MET A 312 -13.23 -7.10 1.20
N LEU A 313 -13.57 -7.09 2.49
CA LEU A 313 -14.95 -6.86 2.95
C LEU A 313 -15.43 -5.45 2.63
N CYS A 314 -14.63 -4.42 2.88
CA CYS A 314 -15.00 -3.05 2.59
C CYS A 314 -15.19 -2.81 1.09
N GLY A 315 -14.30 -3.36 0.25
CA GLY A 315 -14.41 -3.30 -1.20
C GLY A 315 -15.69 -3.99 -1.70
N LEU A 316 -16.05 -5.16 -1.14
CA LEU A 316 -17.31 -5.83 -1.49
C LEU A 316 -18.56 -5.07 -1.06
N ILE A 317 -18.49 -4.26 -0.01
CA ILE A 317 -19.61 -3.39 0.40
C ILE A 317 -19.70 -2.16 -0.51
N PHE A 318 -18.57 -1.70 -1.03
CA PHE A 318 -18.49 -0.54 -1.90
C PHE A 318 -18.93 -0.83 -3.35
N LEU A 319 -18.56 -1.99 -3.88
CA LEU A 319 -18.91 -2.47 -5.22
C LEU A 319 -20.37 -2.94 -5.31
#